data_AF-A0AAD7QKE4-F1
#
_entry.id   AF-A0AAD7QKE4-F1
#
_cell.length_a   1.000
_cell.length_b   1.000
_cell.length_c   1.000
_cell.angle_alpha   90.00
_cell.angle_beta   90.00
_cell.angle_gamma   90.00
#
_symmetry.space_group_name_H-M   'P 1'
#
loop_
_entity.id
_entity.type
_entity.pdbx_description
1 polymer ?
#
loop_
_entity_poly.entity_id
_entity_poly.type
_entity_poly.pdbx_seq_one_letter_code
_entity_poly.pdbx_strand_id
1 'polypeptide(L)'
;MTTHDHHLTLTIPFSTPRQAQIAYNAISPDPQLKPDQFTQVLSVSKAIGSCDESNNPGRILIAKFEAESERVLRVGVNGFLESLGVVVGCLKDLDYHSS
;
A
#
# COMPACT_ATOMS: atom_id res chain seq x y z
N MET A 1 15.63 -24.34 3.98
CA MET A 1 14.48 -23.89 3.17
C MET A 1 13.37 -23.57 4.14
N THR A 2 13.37 -22.37 4.72
CA THR A 2 12.36 -21.94 5.69
C THR A 2 11.14 -21.42 4.91
N THR A 3 10.10 -22.25 4.84
CA THR A 3 8.80 -21.91 4.28
C THR A 3 8.12 -20.89 5.17
N HIS A 4 8.12 -19.61 4.76
CA HIS A 4 7.39 -18.56 5.46
C HIS A 4 5.91 -18.63 5.02
N ASP A 5 5.07 -19.31 5.81
CA ASP A 5 3.70 -19.70 5.42
C ASP A 5 2.67 -18.55 5.55
N HIS A 6 3.06 -17.46 6.22
CA HIS A 6 2.17 -16.36 6.53
C HIS A 6 2.26 -15.24 5.51
N HIS A 7 1.18 -15.08 4.74
CA HIS A 7 1.03 -14.03 3.75
C HIS A 7 -0.30 -13.29 3.95
N LEU A 8 -0.30 -11.99 3.69
CA LEU A 8 -1.49 -11.14 3.74
C LEU A 8 -1.50 -10.21 2.53
N THR A 9 -2.64 -10.08 1.87
CA THR A 9 -2.81 -9.09 0.79
C THR A 9 -3.90 -8.10 1.19
N LEU A 10 -3.53 -6.83 1.24
CA LEU A 10 -4.46 -5.72 1.44
C LEU A 10 -4.71 -5.01 0.11
N THR A 11 -5.98 -4.70 -0.13
CA THR A 11 -6.45 -4.03 -1.34
C THR A 11 -7.22 -2.79 -0.92
N ILE A 12 -6.65 -1.62 -1.15
CA ILE A 12 -7.20 -0.34 -0.69
C ILE A 12 -7.64 0.47 -1.92
N PRO A 13 -8.96 0.63 -2.13
CA PRO A 13 -9.47 1.49 -3.19
C PRO A 13 -9.39 2.96 -2.78
N PHE A 14 -8.80 3.79 -3.63
CA PHE A 14 -8.76 5.24 -3.48
C PHE A 14 -9.81 5.93 -4.37
N SER A 15 -10.21 7.14 -3.98
CA SER A 15 -11.20 7.93 -4.73
C SER A 15 -10.61 8.44 -6.04
N THR A 16 -9.35 8.88 -6.03
CA THR A 16 -8.64 9.34 -7.22
C THR A 16 -7.38 8.52 -7.49
N PRO A 17 -6.98 8.37 -8.76
CA PRO A 17 -5.77 7.62 -9.12
C PRO A 17 -4.49 8.33 -8.66
N ARG A 18 -4.53 9.67 -8.61
CA ARG A 18 -3.44 10.50 -8.09
C ARG A 18 -3.20 10.22 -6.60
N GLN A 19 -4.26 10.05 -5.80
CA GLN A 19 -4.14 9.68 -4.39
C GLN A 19 -3.46 8.32 -4.22
N ALA A 20 -3.86 7.31 -4.99
CA ALA A 20 -3.23 5.99 -4.93
C ALA A 20 -1.73 6.04 -5.27
N GLN A 21 -1.35 6.83 -6.26
CA GLN A 21 0.04 6.96 -6.69
C GLN A 21 0.89 7.79 -5.72
N ILE A 22 0.32 8.86 -5.13
CA ILE A 22 0.99 9.61 -4.04
C ILE A 22 1.17 8.70 -2.83
N ALA A 23 0.15 7.93 -2.44
CA ALA A 23 0.23 6.98 -1.34
C ALA A 23 1.31 5.93 -1.58
N TYR A 24 1.36 5.35 -2.79
CA TYR A 24 2.44 4.46 -3.18
C TYR A 24 3.82 5.12 -3.07
N ASN A 25 4.00 6.31 -3.62
CA ASN A 25 5.29 7.01 -3.59
C ASN A 25 5.71 7.44 -2.18
N ALA A 26 4.76 7.70 -1.29
CA ALA A 26 5.04 8.08 0.10
C ALA A 26 5.44 6.87 0.96
N ILE A 27 4.88 5.68 0.68
CA ILE A 27 5.10 4.47 1.48
C ILE A 27 6.21 3.58 0.88
N SER A 28 6.42 3.63 -0.44
CA SER A 28 7.48 2.91 -1.15
C SER A 28 8.91 3.13 -0.62
N PRO A 29 9.32 4.34 -0.19
CA PRO A 29 10.71 4.58 0.22
C PRO A 29 11.03 4.08 1.64
N ASP A 30 10.21 3.23 2.26
CA ASP A 30 10.52 2.69 3.59
C ASP A 30 11.35 1.39 3.45
N PRO A 31 12.69 1.45 3.62
CA PRO A 31 13.54 0.27 3.57
C PRO A 31 13.14 -0.69 4.69
N GLN A 32 12.68 -1.88 4.29
CA GLN A 32 12.24 -2.87 5.26
C GLN A 32 13.37 -3.24 6.21
N LEU A 33 13.14 -2.97 7.50
CA LEU A 33 14.12 -3.11 8.59
C LEU A 33 14.77 -4.50 8.69
N LYS A 34 14.15 -5.56 8.12
CA LYS A 34 14.68 -6.94 8.12
C LYS A 34 14.17 -7.74 6.91
N PRO A 35 14.87 -7.75 5.76
CA PRO A 35 14.45 -8.49 4.56
C PRO A 35 14.41 -10.02 4.78
N ASP A 36 15.06 -10.52 5.83
CA ASP A 36 15.12 -11.95 6.15
C ASP A 36 13.89 -12.45 6.92
N GLN A 37 13.05 -11.55 7.45
CA GLN A 37 11.90 -11.89 8.30
C GLN A 37 10.57 -11.32 7.80
N PHE A 38 10.61 -10.30 6.94
CA PHE A 38 9.44 -9.58 6.46
C PHE A 38 9.67 -8.98 5.07
N THR A 39 8.83 -9.38 4.12
CA THR A 39 8.81 -8.88 2.73
C THR A 39 7.49 -8.17 2.47
N GLN A 40 7.58 -6.98 1.88
CA GLN A 40 6.42 -6.16 1.53
C GLN A 40 6.56 -5.73 0.08
N VAL A 41 5.55 -6.06 -0.72
CA VAL A 41 5.47 -5.67 -2.12
C VAL A 41 4.25 -4.77 -2.29
N LEU A 42 4.51 -3.52 -2.62
CA LEU A 42 3.49 -2.54 -2.95
C LEU A 42 3.31 -2.50 -4.46
N SER A 43 2.08 -2.41 -4.93
CA SER A 43 1.74 -2.29 -6.34
C SER A 43 0.48 -1.47 -6.49
N VAL A 44 0.38 -0.66 -7.54
CA VAL A 44 -0.83 0.10 -7.85
C VAL A 44 -1.49 -0.54 -9.07
N SER A 45 -2.75 -0.93 -8.93
CA SER A 45 -3.54 -1.57 -9.98
C SER A 45 -4.79 -0.77 -10.34
N LYS A 46 -5.27 -1.00 -11.56
CA LYS A 46 -6.52 -0.42 -12.06
C LYS A 46 -7.71 -1.16 -11.45
N ALA A 47 -8.76 -0.41 -11.10
CA ALA A 47 -10.00 -1.04 -10.63
C ALA A 47 -10.63 -1.88 -11.74
N ILE A 48 -10.90 -3.15 -11.44
CA ILE A 48 -11.59 -4.10 -12.32
C ILE A 48 -12.97 -3.52 -12.63
N GLY A 49 -13.21 -3.17 -13.90
CA GLY A 49 -14.45 -2.54 -14.36
C GLY A 49 -14.28 -1.21 -15.09
N SER A 50 -13.08 -0.64 -15.16
CA SER A 50 -12.80 0.55 -15.98
C SER A 50 -12.16 0.15 -17.32
N CYS A 51 -13.00 0.05 -18.37
CA CYS A 51 -12.64 -0.29 -19.75
C CYS A 51 -11.97 0.86 -20.54
N ASP A 52 -11.48 1.90 -19.87
CA ASP A 52 -10.81 3.02 -20.54
C ASP A 52 -9.31 2.78 -20.69
N GLU A 53 -8.89 2.35 -21.88
CA GLU A 53 -7.51 2.31 -22.39
C GLU A 53 -6.93 3.73 -22.58
N SER A 54 -7.05 4.59 -21.56
CA SER A 54 -6.55 5.95 -21.60
C SER A 54 -5.89 6.28 -20.26
N ASN A 55 -4.59 5.97 -20.18
CA ASN A 55 -3.58 6.68 -19.39
C ASN A 55 -3.99 7.12 -17.96
N ASN A 56 -4.80 6.33 -17.27
CA ASN A 56 -5.29 6.66 -15.94
C ASN A 56 -4.49 5.84 -14.93
N PRO A 57 -3.80 6.45 -13.96
CA PRO A 57 -3.07 5.71 -12.95
C PRO A 57 -4.04 4.77 -12.20
N GLY A 58 -3.57 3.61 -11.74
CA GLY A 58 -4.42 2.70 -11.00
C GLY A 58 -5.01 3.37 -9.75
N ARG A 59 -6.28 3.05 -9.41
CA ARG A 59 -6.96 3.59 -8.20
C ARG A 59 -6.85 2.67 -6.99
N ILE A 60 -6.29 1.48 -7.17
CA ILE A 60 -6.21 0.47 -6.13
C ILE A 60 -4.76 0.30 -5.71
N LEU A 61 -4.47 0.55 -4.43
CA LEU A 61 -3.19 0.18 -3.84
C LEU A 61 -3.29 -1.27 -3.33
N ILE A 62 -2.40 -2.11 -3.84
CA ILE A 62 -2.24 -3.50 -3.43
C ILE A 62 -0.97 -3.57 -2.59
N ALA A 63 -1.11 -4.00 -1.35
CA ALA A 63 0.02 -4.25 -0.46
C ALA A 63 0.05 -5.73 -0.11
N LYS A 64 1.09 -6.43 -0.57
CA LYS A 64 1.34 -7.83 -0.27
C LYS A 64 2.40 -7.91 0.81
N PHE A 65 2.14 -8.70 1.84
CA PHE A 65 3.01 -8.91 2.98
C PHE A 65 3.30 -10.40 3.10
N GLU A 66 4.56 -10.73 3.33
CA GLU A 66 5.03 -12.08 3.63
C GLU A 66 5.92 -11.98 4.87
N ALA A 67 5.73 -12.88 5.83
CA ALA A 67 6.47 -12.86 7.08
C ALA A 67 6.75 -14.28 7.59
N GLU A 68 7.82 -14.43 8.37
CA GLU A 68 8.15 -15.70 9.01
C GLU A 68 7.14 -16.09 10.10
N SER A 69 6.53 -15.10 10.77
CA SER A 69 5.54 -15.36 11.84
C SER A 69 4.38 -14.37 11.82
N GLU A 70 3.23 -14.79 12.34
CA GLU A 70 2.07 -13.92 12.55
C GLU A 70 2.40 -12.68 13.39
N ARG A 71 3.36 -12.79 14.33
CA ARG A 71 3.78 -11.65 15.16
C ARG A 71 4.45 -10.57 14.31
N VAL A 72 5.39 -10.97 13.45
CA VAL A 72 6.08 -10.06 12.53
C VAL A 72 5.10 -9.50 11.50
N LEU A 73 4.20 -10.34 10.97
CA LEU A 73 3.15 -9.90 10.06
C LEU A 73 2.26 -8.82 10.69
N ARG A 74 1.77 -9.04 11.93
CA ARG A 74 0.92 -8.06 12.63
C ARG A 74 1.64 -6.74 12.87
N VAL A 75 2.91 -6.78 13.29
CA VAL A 75 3.69 -5.56 13.53
C VAL A 75 3.94 -4.81 12.22
N GLY A 76 4.33 -5.51 11.15
CA GLY A 76 4.56 -4.90 9.84
C GLY A 76 3.30 -4.31 9.22
N VAL A 77 2.18 -5.03 9.30
CA VAL A 77 0.88 -4.55 8.80
C VAL A 77 0.36 -3.37 9.61
N ASN A 78 0.51 -3.39 10.95
CA ASN A 78 0.12 -2.24 11.78
C ASN A 78 0.93 -0.99 11.45
N GLY A 79 2.25 -1.12 11.29
CA GLY A 79 3.11 0.00 10.89
C GLY A 79 2.75 0.54 9.50
N PHE A 80 2.44 -0.34 8.55
CA PHE A 80 1.95 0.06 7.23
C PHE A 80 0.60 0.80 7.30
N LEU A 81 -0.34 0.35 8.12
CA LEU A 81 -1.64 1.01 8.27
C LEU A 81 -1.52 2.37 8.96
N GLU A 82 -0.58 2.51 9.89
CA GLU A 82 -0.29 3.78 10.55
C GLU A 82 0.30 4.80 9.55
N SER A 83 1.31 4.39 8.76
CA SER A 83 1.88 5.25 7.72
C SER A 83 0.87 5.60 6.63
N LEU A 84 0.08 4.62 6.18
CA LEU A 84 -1.03 4.84 5.26
C LEU A 84 -2.04 5.85 5.81
N GLY A 85 -2.43 5.73 7.08
CA GLY A 85 -3.36 6.64 7.74
C GLY A 85 -2.87 8.08 7.74
N VAL A 86 -1.58 8.30 8.02
CA VAL A 86 -0.94 9.62 7.94
C VAL A 86 -0.98 10.15 6.52
N VAL A 87 -0.59 9.35 5.52
CA VAL A 87 -0.57 9.78 4.12
C VAL A 87 -1.97 10.10 3.60
N VAL A 88 -2.97 9.29 3.95
CA VAL A 88 -4.38 9.55 3.62
C VAL A 88 -4.88 10.82 4.30
N GLY A 89 -4.51 11.05 5.56
CA GLY A 89 -4.79 12.30 6.27
C GLY A 89 -4.20 13.51 5.55
N CYS A 90 -2.90 13.46 5.22
CA CYS A 90 -2.23 14.51 4.47
C CYS A 90 -2.87 14.74 3.09
N LEU A 91 -3.24 13.68 2.37
CA LEU A 91 -3.94 13.77 1.09
C LEU A 91 -5.27 14.51 1.21
N LYS A 92 -6.03 14.20 2.27
CA LYS A 92 -7.32 14.85 2.54
C LYS A 92 -7.16 16.34 2.86
N ASP A 93 -6.17 16.67 3.70
CA ASP A 93 -5.90 18.07 4.07
C ASP A 93 -5.40 18.90 2.88
N LEU A 94 -4.57 18.29 2.02
CA LEU A 94 -4.05 18.95 0.81
C LEU A 94 -5.15 19.17 -0.24
N ASP A 95 -6.07 18.21 -0.42
CA ASP A 95 -7.21 18.34 -1.35
C ASP A 95 -8.20 19.43 -0.87
N TYR A 96 -8.33 19.68 0.44
CA TYR A 96 -9.19 20.75 0.98
C TYR A 96 -8.67 22.16 0.63
N HIS A 97 -7.35 22.32 0.45
CA HIS A 97 -6.74 23.62 0.18
C HIS A 97 -6.74 24.04 -1.30
N SER A 98 -7.25 23.23 -2.22
CA SER A 98 -7.33 23.59 -3.65
C SER A 98 -8.67 24.22 -4.09
N SER A 99 -9.52 24.64 -3.15
CA SER A 99 -10.78 25.36 -3.43
C SER A 99 -10.63 26.87 -3.36
#